data_AF-A0A0C2VSP3-F1
#
_entry.id   AF-A0A0C2VSP3-F1
#
_cell.length_a   1.000
_cell.length_b   1.000
_cell.length_c   1.000
_cell.angle_alpha   90.00
_cell.angle_beta   90.00
_cell.angle_gamma   90.00
#
_symmetry.space_group_name_H-M   'P 1'
#
loop_
_entity.id
_entity.type
_entity.pdbx_description
1 polymer ?
#
loop_
_entity_poly.entity_id
_entity_poly.type
_entity_poly.pdbx_seq_one_letter_code
_entity_poly.pdbx_strand_id
1 'polypeptide(L)' 'MKNQLYQQAREFVSQAQFSKKAEDISKAKNSLSSAFANSTLAEQEQLRGMQEQISHLEESL' A
#
# COMPACT_ATOMS: atom_id res chain seq x y z
N MET A 1 1.66 -14.89 -13.10
CA MET A 1 0.30 -14.34 -12.89
C MET A 1 0.46 -12.87 -12.54
N LYS A 2 -0.30 -11.96 -13.17
CA LYS A 2 -0.20 -10.53 -12.88
C LYS A 2 -1.12 -10.23 -11.69
N ASN A 3 -0.56 -10.04 -10.50
CA ASN A 3 -1.37 -9.74 -9.31
C ASN A 3 -1.92 -8.30 -9.43
N GLN A 4 -3.21 -8.18 -9.73
CA GLN A 4 -3.86 -6.88 -9.92
C GLN A 4 -3.94 -6.09 -8.61
N LEU A 5 -4.17 -6.78 -7.48
CA LEU A 5 -4.23 -6.15 -6.17
C LEU A 5 -2.86 -5.58 -5.77
N TYR A 6 -1.78 -6.30 -6.06
CA TYR A 6 -0.42 -5.80 -5.83
C TYR A 6 -0.13 -4.52 -6.63
N GLN A 7 -0.53 -4.47 -7.91
CA GLN A 7 -0.37 -3.27 -8.74
C GLN A 7 -1.19 -2.10 -8.20
N GLN A 8 -2.46 -2.32 -7.86
CA GLN A 8 -3.33 -1.29 -7.29
C GLN A 8 -2.76 -0.74 -5.98
N ALA A 9 -2.29 -1.62 -5.08
CA ALA A 9 -1.69 -1.21 -3.82
C ALA A 9 -0.48 -0.29 -4.05
N ARG A 10 0.38 -0.62 -5.02
CA ARG A 10 1.51 0.25 -5.41
C ARG A 10 1.07 1.61 -5.93
N GLU A 11 0.04 1.65 -6.77
CA GLU A 11 -0.49 2.92 -7.30
C GLU A 11 -1.06 3.80 -6.20
N PHE A 12 -1.85 3.23 -5.28
CA PHE A 12 -2.38 3.98 -4.15
C PHE A 12 -1.29 4.47 -3.19
N VAL A 13 -0.25 3.67 -2.95
CA VAL A 13 0.91 4.09 -2.13
C VAL A 13 1.62 5.28 -2.79
N SER A 14 1.88 5.19 -4.11
CA SER A 14 2.49 6.30 -4.86
C SER A 14 1.63 7.56 -4.81
N GLN A 15 0.31 7.42 -4.95
CA GLN A 15 -0.62 8.54 -4.87
C GLN A 15 -0.61 9.17 -3.47
N ALA A 16 -0.64 8.37 -2.41
CA ALA A 16 -0.61 8.85 -1.03
C ALA A 16 0.71 9.59 -0.73
N GLN A 17 1.86 9.09 -1.20
CA GLN A 17 3.15 9.76 -1.04
C GLN A 17 3.17 11.14 -1.72
N PHE A 18 2.52 11.28 -2.88
CA PHE A 18 2.44 12.54 -3.61
C PHE A 18 1.45 13.52 -2.97
N SER A 19 0.23 13.06 -2.67
CA SER A 19 -0.84 13.94 -2.19
C SER A 19 -0.70 14.28 -0.71
N LYS A 20 -0.12 13.38 0.09
CA LYS A 20 -0.04 13.44 1.55
C LYS A 20 -1.39 13.77 2.19
N LYS A 21 -2.48 13.18 1.66
CA LYS A 21 -3.83 13.34 2.22
C LYS A 21 -4.20 12.12 3.04
N ALA A 22 -4.81 12.34 4.21
CA ALA A 22 -5.30 11.25 5.07
C ALA A 22 -6.26 10.29 4.33
N GLU A 23 -7.07 10.80 3.40
CA GLU A 23 -7.97 9.97 2.57
C GLU A 23 -7.20 9.02 1.65
N ASP A 24 -6.15 9.50 0.98
CA ASP A 24 -5.35 8.69 0.06
C ASP A 24 -4.49 7.66 0.82
N ILE A 25 -4.00 8.03 2.01
CA ILE A 25 -3.36 7.11 2.96
C ILE A 25 -4.31 5.99 3.36
N SER A 26 -5.56 6.32 3.70
CA SER A 26 -6.57 5.33 4.08
C SER A 26 -6.89 4.36 2.93
N LYS A 27 -7.00 4.87 1.69
CA LYS A 27 -7.15 4.04 0.49
C LYS A 27 -5.95 3.12 0.27
N ALA A 28 -4.74 3.64 0.43
CA ALA A 28 -3.51 2.85 0.31
C ALA A 28 -3.45 1.73 1.36
N LYS A 29 -3.78 2.00 2.63
CA LYS A 29 -3.84 0.98 3.70
C LYS A 29 -4.84 -0.13 3.38
N ASN A 30 -6.03 0.23 2.91
CA ASN A 30 -7.05 -0.74 2.54
C ASN A 30 -6.58 -1.63 1.38
N SER A 31 -6.06 -1.03 0.32
CA SER A 31 -5.56 -1.77 -0.84
C SER A 31 -4.37 -2.67 -0.51
N LEU A 32 -3.43 -2.20 0.33
CA LEU A 32 -2.32 -3.01 0.82
C LEU A 32 -2.79 -4.23 1.62
N SER A 33 -3.80 -4.09 2.48
CA SER A 33 -4.37 -5.20 3.23
C SER A 33 -4.99 -6.26 2.31
N SER A 34 -5.80 -5.82 1.33
CA SER A 34 -6.38 -6.71 0.32
C SER A 34 -5.31 -7.40 -0.53
N ALA A 35 -4.27 -6.67 -0.95
CA ALA A 35 -3.16 -7.22 -1.70
C ALA A 35 -2.40 -8.26 -0.87
N PHE A 36 -2.11 -7.97 0.40
CA PHE A 36 -1.34 -8.86 1.27
C PHE A 36 -2.04 -10.21 1.48
N ALA A 37 -3.35 -10.20 1.70
CA ALA A 37 -4.16 -11.41 1.86
C ALA A 37 -4.21 -12.28 0.60
N ASN A 38 -3.98 -11.71 -0.59
CA ASN A 38 -4.07 -12.37 -1.89
C ASN A 38 -2.73 -12.45 -2.63
N SER A 39 -1.62 -12.37 -1.90
CA SER A 39 -0.26 -12.36 -2.45
C SER A 39 0.53 -13.58 -2.05
N THR A 40 1.53 -13.94 -2.86
CA THR A 40 2.54 -14.93 -2.51
C THR A 40 3.42 -14.43 -1.36
N LEU A 41 4.19 -15.32 -0.72
CA LEU A 41 5.14 -14.93 0.34
C LEU A 41 6.12 -13.84 -0.12
N ALA A 42 6.66 -13.97 -1.33
CA ALA A 42 7.58 -12.98 -1.89
C ALA A 42 6.92 -11.60 -2.09
N GLU A 43 5.69 -11.58 -2.58
CA GLU A 43 4.92 -10.33 -2.72
C GLU A 43 4.52 -9.74 -1.36
N GLN A 44 4.20 -10.57 -0.37
CA GLN A 44 3.92 -10.14 1.00
C GLN A 44 5.11 -9.44 1.65
N GLU A 45 6.34 -9.87 1.39
CA GLU A 45 7.53 -9.15 1.86
C GLU A 45 7.63 -7.75 1.27
N GLN A 46 7.37 -7.61 -0.05
CA GLN A 46 7.36 -6.30 -0.70
C GLN A 46 6.22 -5.40 -0.19
N LEU A 47 5.03 -5.97 0.03
CA LEU A 47 3.87 -5.24 0.55
C LEU A 47 4.09 -4.77 2.00
N ARG A 48 4.80 -5.56 2.82
CA ARG A 48 5.17 -5.16 4.19
C ARG A 48 5.96 -3.86 4.21
N GLY A 49 6.97 -3.72 3.34
CA GLY A 49 7.73 -2.48 3.24
C GLY A 49 6.86 -1.28 2.83
N MET A 50 5.87 -1.48 1.96
CA MET A 50 4.92 -0.43 1.58
C MET A 50 3.95 -0.07 2.71
N GLN A 51 3.55 -1.04 3.55
CA GLN A 51 2.74 -0.79 4.73
C GLN A 51 3.50 0.10 5.72
N GLU A 52 4.78 -0.17 5.97
CA GLU A 52 5.61 0.67 6.84
C GLU A 52 5.77 2.09 6.27
N GLN A 53 5.97 2.24 4.96
CA GLN A 53 6.03 3.55 4.31
C GLN A 53 4.76 4.37 4.53
N ILE A 54 3.59 3.73 4.40
CA ILE A 54 2.31 4.41 4.57
C ILE A 54 2.02 4.73 6.04
N SER A 55 2.38 3.84 6.97
CA SER A 55 2.30 4.14 8.41
C SER A 55 3.15 5.35 8.78
N HIS A 56 4.39 5.41 8.28
CA HIS A 56 5.25 6.56 8.54
C HIS A 56 4.70 7.87 7.95
N LEU A 57 4.07 7.79 6.76
CA LEU A 57 3.41 8.94 6.15
C LEU A 57 2.20 9.41 6.96
N GLU A 58 1.44 8.48 7.55
CA GLU A 58 0.28 8.76 8.40
C GLU A 58 0.71 9.43 9.72
N GLU A 59 1.80 8.98 10.33
CA GLU A 59 2.34 9.59 11.56
C GLU A 59 2.93 11.00 11.34
N SER A 60 3.26 11.33 10.09
CA SER A 60 3.85 12.61 9.71
C SER A 60 2.82 13.69 9.30
N LEU A 61 1.52 13.38 9.39
CA LEU A 61 0.41 14.30 9.11
C LEU A 61 0.01 15.12 10.33
#